data_AF-A0A950ZZS5-F1
#
_entry.id   AF-A0A950ZZS5-F1
#
_cell.length_a   1.000
_cell.length_b   1.000
_cell.length_c   1.000
_cell.angle_alpha   90.00
_cell.angle_beta   90.00
_cell.angle_gamma   90.00
#
_symmetry.space_group_name_H-M   'P 1'
#
loop_
_entity.id
_entity.type
_entity.pdbx_description
1 polymer ?
#
loop_
_entity_poly.entity_id
_entity_poly.type
_entity_poly.pdbx_seq_one_letter_code
_entity_poly.pdbx_strand_id
1 'polypeptide(L)' 'LENLAQALLEFETLTGEEIRDLLAGKRPVREQPEEPKPQRGSPVPQAGRGRPRPEPDPGLEPQPQT' A
#
# COMPACT_ATOMS: atom_id res chain seq x y z
N LEU A 1 19.11 2.71 -35.80
CA LEU A 1 17.69 2.86 -35.41
C LEU A 1 17.22 1.76 -34.46
N GLU A 2 17.90 0.61 -34.39
CA GLU A 2 17.54 -0.50 -33.48
C GLU A 2 17.42 -0.08 -32.00
N ASN A 3 18.32 0.78 -31.51
CA ASN A 3 18.27 1.32 -30.14
C ASN A 3 16.95 2.05 -29.82
N LEU A 4 16.34 2.71 -30.81
CA LEU A 4 15.07 3.42 -30.62
C LEU A 4 13.90 2.43 -30.50
N ALA A 5 13.92 1.36 -31.31
CA ALA A 5 12.91 0.31 -31.24
C ALA A 5 12.97 -0.44 -29.91
N GLN A 6 14.18 -0.79 -29.45
CA GLN A 6 14.39 -1.41 -28.14
C GLN A 6 13.92 -0.50 -27.01
N ALA A 7 14.28 0.80 -27.06
CA ALA A 7 13.84 1.75 -26.05
C ALA A 7 12.30 1.91 -26.02
N LEU A 8 11.63 1.93 -27.17
CA LEU A 8 10.16 1.96 -27.20
C LEU A 8 9.52 0.66 -26.69
N LEU A 9 10.19 -0.49 -26.85
CA LEU A 9 9.73 -1.75 -26.27
C LEU A 9 9.83 -1.74 -24.73
N GLU A 10 10.88 -1.14 -24.18
CA GLU A 10 11.13 -1.08 -22.73
C GLU A 10 10.33 0.04 -22.04
N PHE A 11 10.23 1.22 -22.68
CA PHE A 11 9.72 2.44 -22.06
C PHE A 11 8.36 2.90 -22.60
N GLU A 12 7.85 2.28 -23.68
CA GLU A 12 6.58 2.54 -24.39
C GLU A 12 6.44 3.94 -25.01
N THR A 13 7.05 4.96 -24.41
CA THR A 13 7.00 6.36 -24.80
C THR A 13 8.36 7.00 -24.48
N LEU A 14 8.80 7.90 -25.35
CA LEU A 14 10.02 8.66 -25.19
C LEU A 14 9.75 10.15 -25.41
N THR A 15 10.37 10.99 -24.60
CA THR A 15 10.40 12.43 -24.80
C THR A 15 11.36 12.79 -25.93
N GLY A 16 11.22 14.00 -26.48
CA GLY A 16 12.12 14.47 -27.55
C GLY A 16 13.59 14.56 -27.12
N GLU A 17 13.86 14.81 -25.84
CA GLU A 17 15.23 14.82 -25.30
C GLU A 17 15.81 13.41 -25.20
N GLU A 18 15.05 12.45 -24.67
CA GLU A 18 15.46 11.05 -24.60
C GLU A 18 15.75 10.45 -25.98
N ILE A 19 14.99 10.82 -27.01
CA ILE A 19 15.27 10.40 -28.40
C ILE A 19 16.64 10.92 -28.85
N ARG A 20 16.98 12.18 -28.56
CA ARG A 20 18.29 12.75 -28.93
C ARG A 20 19.43 12.08 -28.16
N ASP A 21 19.24 11.84 -26.87
CA ASP A 21 20.21 11.16 -26.03
C ASP A 21 20.41 9.69 -26.45
N LEU A 22 19.35 8.99 -26.84
CA LEU A 22 19.43 7.63 -27.41
C LEU A 22 20.21 7.58 -28.70
N LEU A 23 20.03 8.57 -29.58
CA LEU A 23 20.82 8.71 -30.80
C LEU A 23 22.29 9.03 -30.49
N ALA A 24 22.57 9.67 -29.35
CA ALA A 24 23.92 9.89 -28.81
C ALA A 24 24.46 8.72 -27.97
N GLY A 25 23.71 7.60 -27.85
CA GLY A 25 24.14 6.39 -27.15
C GLY A 25 23.85 6.36 -25.64
N LYS A 26 23.09 7.31 -25.11
CA LYS A 26 22.65 7.34 -23.70
C LYS A 26 21.24 6.75 -23.57
N ARG A 27 21.05 5.81 -22.67
CA ARG A 27 19.72 5.20 -22.43
C ARG A 27 18.88 6.04 -21.44
N PRO A 28 17.55 6.08 -21.61
CA PRO A 28 16.65 6.67 -20.62
C PRO A 28 16.79 5.94 -19.28
N VAL A 29 16.79 6.70 -18.18
CA VAL A 29 16.78 6.16 -16.81
C VAL A 29 15.46 6.55 -16.18
N ARG A 30 14.59 5.58 -15.92
CA ARG A 30 13.39 5.77 -15.11
C ARG A 30 13.66 5.24 -13.71
N GLU A 31 13.71 6.14 -12.74
CA GLU A 31 13.65 5.74 -11.34
C GLU A 31 12.28 5.08 -11.12
N GLN A 32 12.28 3.80 -10.74
CA GLN A 32 11.06 3.23 -10.18
C GLN A 32 10.79 4.02 -8.90
N PRO A 33 9.59 4.62 -8.73
CA PRO A 33 9.27 5.24 -7.47
C PRO A 33 9.44 4.17 -6.39
N GLU A 34 10.28 4.42 -5.39
CA GLU A 34 10.36 3.55 -4.23
C GLU A 34 8.93 3.42 -3.68
N GLU A 35 8.34 2.24 -3.81
CA GLU A 35 7.10 1.95 -3.13
C GLU A 35 7.37 2.17 -1.64
N PRO A 36 6.63 3.08 -0.96
CA PRO A 36 6.81 3.26 0.46
C PRO A 36 6.56 1.89 1.11
N LYS A 37 7.60 1.32 1.72
CA LYS A 37 7.49 0.06 2.45
C LYS A 37 6.26 0.17 3.36
N PRO A 38 5.30 -0.76 3.32
CA PRO A 38 4.14 -0.66 4.18
C PRO A 38 4.65 -0.62 5.61
N GLN A 39 4.42 0.51 6.29
CA GLN A 39 4.70 0.63 7.72
C GLN A 39 3.83 -0.43 8.40
N ARG A 40 4.43 -1.56 8.79
CA ARG A 40 3.72 -2.64 9.47
C ARG A 40 3.35 -2.17 10.87
N GLY A 41 2.19 -1.55 10.99
CA GLY A 41 1.55 -1.23 12.25
C GLY A 41 0.05 -1.09 12.00
N SER A 42 -0.72 -2.12 12.34
CA SER A 42 -2.18 -1.98 12.38
C SER A 42 -2.55 -1.03 13.53
N PRO A 43 -3.36 0.02 13.30
CA PRO A 43 -3.87 0.86 14.39
C PRO A 43 -4.93 0.14 15.23
N VAL A 44 -5.32 -1.08 14.83
CA VAL A 44 -6.39 -1.82 15.48
C VAL A 44 -5.84 -2.51 16.72
N PRO A 45 -6.34 -2.19 17.93
CA PRO A 45 -5.97 -2.92 19.13
C PRO A 45 -6.45 -4.37 19.01
N GLN A 46 -5.59 -5.33 19.38
CA GLN A 46 -5.97 -6.74 19.42
C GLN A 46 -7.07 -6.93 20.48
N ALA A 47 -8.29 -7.18 20.04
CA ALA A 47 -9.39 -7.48 20.95
C ALA A 47 -9.14 -8.83 21.65
N GLY A 48 -9.28 -8.85 22.99
CA GLY A 48 -9.46 -10.08 23.75
C GLY A 48 -8.20 -10.69 24.38
N ARG A 49 -7.68 -10.07 25.45
CA ARG A 49 -7.49 -10.86 26.68
C ARG A 49 -8.57 -10.42 27.66
N GLY A 50 -9.58 -11.26 27.81
CA GLY A 50 -10.74 -10.99 28.65
C GLY A 50 -10.30 -10.60 30.07
N ARG A 51 -10.82 -9.49 30.58
CA ARG A 51 -10.80 -9.24 32.03
C ARG A 51 -11.77 -10.25 32.67
N PRO A 52 -11.43 -10.85 33.83
CA PRO A 52 -12.39 -11.67 34.57
C PRO A 52 -13.60 -10.78 34.92
N ARG A 53 -14.79 -11.29 34.59
CA ARG A 53 -16.06 -10.60 34.83
C ARG A 53 -16.35 -10.60 36.34
N PRO A 54 -16.66 -9.47 36.99
CA PRO A 54 -17.25 -9.48 38.33
C PRO A 54 -18.62 -10.18 38.25
N GLU A 55 -18.93 -11.01 39.24
CA GLU A 55 -20.16 -11.82 39.30
C GLU A 55 -21.43 -10.97 39.06
N PRO A 56 -22.46 -11.52 38.40
CA PRO A 56 -23.70 -10.79 38.16
C PRO A 56 -24.46 -10.58 39.47
N ASP A 57 -24.73 -9.32 39.80
CA ASP A 57 -25.59 -8.88 40.91
C ASP A 57 -27.04 -9.39 40.68
N PRO A 58 -27.68 -10.09 41.64
CA PRO A 58 -28.97 -10.78 41.45
C PRO A 58 -30.19 -9.84 41.35
N GLY A 59 -30.00 -8.53 41.19
CA GLY A 59 -31.05 -7.52 41.26
C GLY A 59 -31.75 -7.10 39.96
N LEU A 60 -31.58 -7.81 38.83
CA LEU A 60 -32.12 -7.39 37.52
C LEU A 60 -33.26 -8.28 36.97
N GLU A 61 -34.19 -8.72 37.81
CA GLU A 61 -35.42 -9.35 37.33
C GLU A 61 -36.64 -8.42 37.51
N PRO A 62 -37.36 -8.06 36.43
CA PRO A 62 -38.59 -7.28 36.56
C PRO A 62 -39.71 -8.13 37.18
N GLN A 63 -40.31 -7.63 38.25
CA GLN A 63 -41.46 -8.26 38.91
C GLN A 63 -42.76 -7.97 38.13
N PRO A 64 -43.67 -8.95 37.99
CA PRO A 64 -44.94 -8.74 37.32
C PRO A 64 -45.80 -7.75 38.10
N GLN A 65 -46.40 -6.78 37.41
CA GLN A 65 -47.42 -5.90 37.99
C GLN A 65 -48.80 -6.51 37.71
N THR A 66 -49.57 -6.75 38.77
CA THR A 66 -50.99 -7.13 38.71
C THR A 66 -51.88 -5.92 38.47
#